data_AF-V8CPR0-F1
#
_entry.id   AF-V8CPR0-F1
#
_cell.length_a   1.000
_cell.length_b   1.000
_cell.length_c   1.000
_cell.angle_alpha   90.00
_cell.angle_beta   90.00
_cell.angle_gamma   90.00
#
_symmetry.space_group_name_H-M   'P 1'
#
loop_
_entity.id
_entity.type
_entity.pdbx_description
1 polymer ?
#
loop_
_entity_poly.entity_id
_entity_poly.type
_entity_poly.pdbx_seq_one_letter_code
_entity_poly.pdbx_strand_id
1 'polypeptide(L)'
;MKILHLTYKIKRGELLSDYLTILIENERAQSVKVEMAATKKEFSKMLSSFNPDIVHIHTCWNWCAFACAKKALHSGCTLIFSPYGELSPLTMKLEEPIRKKFCSLVYQRQIVQKSDAVLTLSKHEENDVIQLDWNQRTDIVPSCLLTSFVSADAMAADMIRFYTKVIDTRYRKYMDKIEWQCLCALLHTGLQQDSANKILPSDCLLKLRRLTPQQWQRILICADDEFVRDYVNIGIERLQLAVPNINTSRILRYNPNMPKTENMLDCLKIETNNFITKNRYESVKAEEGETIKQIITMFANAKVLLQQKKFSLLHLAQLYRIIRFEDYDEDQLMIVLRRMHLIKFARRIMYILSTYLYLEDGYIPFASLNDKKVRPIIECIINKNKY
;
A
#
# COMPACT_ATOMS: atom_id res chain seq x y z
N MET A 1 -3.40 -17.63 -5.66
CA MET A 1 -3.07 -16.63 -6.69
C MET A 1 -3.73 -17.01 -7.99
N LYS A 2 -4.41 -16.05 -8.63
CA LYS A 2 -5.07 -16.18 -9.92
C LYS A 2 -4.48 -15.17 -10.91
N ILE A 3 -4.01 -15.65 -12.05
CA ILE A 3 -3.28 -14.82 -13.02
C ILE A 3 -4.00 -14.85 -14.37
N LEU A 4 -4.17 -13.68 -14.96
CA LEU A 4 -4.70 -13.51 -16.31
C LEU A 4 -3.64 -12.90 -17.23
N HIS A 5 -3.19 -13.70 -18.20
CA HIS A 5 -2.27 -13.24 -19.24
C HIS A 5 -3.04 -12.62 -20.40
N LEU A 6 -2.61 -11.45 -20.87
CA LEU A 6 -3.16 -10.79 -22.05
C LEU A 6 -2.10 -10.73 -23.15
N THR A 7 -2.39 -11.36 -24.27
CA THR A 7 -1.59 -11.27 -25.50
C THR A 7 -2.51 -11.16 -26.71
N TYR A 8 -2.15 -10.36 -27.72
CA TYR A 8 -2.89 -10.26 -28.98
C TYR A 8 -2.19 -10.95 -30.16
N LYS A 9 -0.98 -11.48 -29.93
CA LYS A 9 -0.14 -12.13 -30.95
C LYS A 9 0.02 -13.61 -30.60
N ILE A 10 -1.03 -14.41 -30.86
CA ILE A 10 -0.94 -15.88 -30.74
C ILE A 10 -0.98 -16.45 -32.15
N LYS A 11 0.17 -16.89 -32.65
CA LYS A 11 0.30 -17.70 -33.85
C LYS A 11 1.28 -18.84 -33.57
N ARG A 12 0.98 -20.05 -34.06
CA ARG A 12 1.89 -21.19 -33.99
C ARG A 12 3.21 -20.86 -34.69
N GLY A 13 4.34 -21.11 -34.02
CA GLY A 13 5.69 -20.83 -34.53
C GLY A 13 6.20 -19.41 -34.24
N GLU A 14 5.42 -18.56 -33.57
CA GLU A 14 5.94 -17.30 -33.00
C GLU A 14 6.53 -17.56 -31.61
N LEU A 15 7.78 -17.13 -31.41
CA LEU A 15 8.55 -17.37 -30.18
C LEU A 15 7.85 -16.91 -28.89
N LEU A 16 7.09 -15.81 -28.95
CA LEU A 16 6.30 -15.32 -27.81
C LEU A 16 5.13 -16.25 -27.47
N SER A 17 4.48 -16.84 -28.48
CA SER A 17 3.37 -17.77 -28.28
C SER A 17 3.86 -19.06 -27.62
N ASP A 18 5.01 -19.57 -28.08
CA ASP A 18 5.62 -20.78 -27.54
C ASP A 18 6.11 -20.53 -26.10
N TYR A 19 6.73 -19.37 -25.84
CA TYR A 19 7.13 -18.95 -24.50
C TYR A 19 5.94 -18.93 -23.52
N LEU A 20 4.84 -18.27 -23.89
CA LEU A 20 3.66 -18.15 -23.03
C LEU A 20 3.00 -19.50 -22.79
N THR A 21 2.96 -20.37 -23.79
CA THR A 21 2.38 -21.72 -23.65
C THR A 21 3.17 -22.53 -22.63
N ILE A 22 4.50 -22.57 -22.77
CA ILE A 22 5.40 -23.24 -21.82
C ILE A 22 5.25 -22.64 -20.42
N LEU A 23 5.27 -21.31 -20.29
CA LEU A 23 5.13 -20.64 -19.00
C LEU A 23 3.81 -21.04 -18.31
N ILE A 24 2.67 -20.94 -19.01
CA ILE A 24 1.35 -21.24 -18.44
C ILE A 24 1.24 -22.71 -18.03
N GLU A 25 1.78 -23.64 -18.82
CA GLU A 25 1.78 -25.07 -18.48
C GLU A 25 2.57 -25.35 -17.21
N ASN A 26 3.77 -24.75 -17.08
CA ASN A 26 4.62 -24.94 -15.91
C ASN A 26 4.06 -24.22 -14.66
N GLU A 27 3.44 -23.06 -14.81
CA GLU A 27 2.74 -22.38 -13.71
C GLU A 27 1.54 -23.20 -13.20
N ARG A 28 0.78 -23.82 -14.10
CA ARG A 28 -0.33 -24.72 -13.74
C ARG A 28 0.16 -25.98 -13.02
N ALA A 29 1.29 -26.55 -13.45
CA ALA A 29 1.94 -27.68 -12.78
C ALA A 29 2.31 -27.33 -11.33
N GLN A 30 2.66 -26.07 -11.06
CA GLN A 30 2.93 -25.55 -9.71
C GLN A 30 1.67 -25.07 -8.96
N SER A 31 0.48 -25.58 -9.34
CA SER A 31 -0.82 -25.30 -8.69
C SER A 31 -1.29 -23.85 -8.74
N VAL A 32 -0.76 -23.03 -9.66
CA VAL A 32 -1.24 -21.66 -9.89
C VAL A 32 -2.43 -21.68 -10.86
N LYS A 33 -3.47 -20.90 -10.55
CA LYS A 33 -4.63 -20.76 -11.44
C LYS A 33 -4.31 -19.71 -12.50
N VAL A 34 -4.20 -20.14 -13.75
CA VAL A 34 -3.76 -19.30 -14.87
C VAL A 34 -4.69 -19.40 -16.06
N GLU A 35 -5.16 -18.24 -16.52
CA GLU A 35 -5.96 -18.07 -17.74
C GLU A 35 -5.28 -17.10 -18.72
N MET A 36 -5.65 -17.20 -19.99
CA MET A 36 -5.11 -16.38 -21.07
C MET A 36 -6.24 -15.81 -21.91
N ALA A 37 -6.19 -14.50 -22.17
CA ALA A 37 -7.10 -13.80 -23.07
C ALA A 37 -6.37 -13.38 -24.35
N ALA A 38 -6.95 -13.71 -25.51
CA ALA A 38 -6.44 -13.30 -26.82
C ALA A 38 -7.12 -12.03 -27.36
N THR A 39 -8.32 -11.72 -26.84
CA THR A 39 -9.13 -10.58 -27.28
C THR A 39 -9.61 -9.71 -26.13
N LYS A 40 -9.95 -8.45 -26.43
CA LYS A 40 -10.54 -7.51 -25.46
C LYS A 40 -11.88 -8.02 -24.87
N LYS A 41 -12.66 -8.76 -25.67
CA LYS A 41 -13.95 -9.32 -25.25
C LYS A 41 -13.74 -10.46 -24.25
N GLU A 42 -12.86 -11.40 -24.57
CA GLU A 42 -12.46 -12.48 -23.66
C GLU A 42 -11.87 -11.92 -22.38
N PHE A 43 -10.95 -10.96 -22.48
CA PHE A 43 -10.36 -10.30 -21.31
C PHE A 43 -11.43 -9.72 -20.39
N SER A 44 -12.43 -9.04 -20.95
CA SER A 44 -13.50 -8.44 -20.15
C SER A 44 -14.39 -9.50 -19.48
N LYS A 45 -14.59 -10.66 -20.13
CA LYS A 45 -15.35 -11.80 -19.58
C LYS A 45 -14.56 -12.52 -18.48
N MET A 46 -13.27 -12.76 -18.70
CA MET A 46 -12.39 -13.40 -17.72
C MET A 46 -12.18 -12.51 -16.51
N LEU A 47 -12.03 -11.20 -16.69
CA LEU A 47 -11.90 -10.25 -15.58
C LEU A 47 -13.07 -10.34 -14.58
N SER A 48 -14.30 -10.55 -15.06
CA SER A 48 -15.48 -10.70 -14.18
C SER A 48 -15.68 -12.11 -13.66
N SER A 49 -15.46 -13.15 -14.48
CA SER A 49 -15.72 -14.55 -14.09
C SER A 49 -14.59 -15.18 -13.29
N PHE A 50 -13.34 -14.98 -13.72
CA PHE A 50 -12.16 -15.55 -13.07
C PHE A 50 -11.76 -14.76 -11.82
N ASN A 51 -12.00 -13.44 -11.83
CA ASN A 51 -11.58 -12.48 -10.80
C ASN A 51 -10.07 -12.62 -10.48
N PRO A 52 -9.19 -12.21 -11.40
CA PRO A 52 -7.75 -12.38 -11.26
C PRO A 52 -7.16 -11.48 -10.18
N ASP A 53 -6.17 -12.00 -9.45
CA ASP A 53 -5.35 -11.22 -8.52
C ASP A 53 -4.33 -10.36 -9.30
N ILE A 54 -3.80 -10.93 -10.39
CA ILE A 54 -2.78 -10.34 -11.28
C ILE A 54 -3.25 -10.40 -12.73
N VAL A 55 -3.04 -9.30 -13.45
CA VAL A 55 -3.16 -9.20 -14.90
C VAL A 55 -1.77 -8.92 -15.46
N HIS A 56 -1.25 -9.82 -16.28
CA HIS A 56 0.04 -9.69 -16.95
C HIS A 56 -0.16 -9.37 -18.43
N ILE A 57 0.29 -8.20 -18.88
CA ILE A 57 0.20 -7.75 -20.26
C ILE A 57 1.51 -7.99 -20.99
N HIS A 58 1.44 -8.75 -22.08
CA HIS A 58 2.58 -9.18 -22.91
C HIS A 58 2.65 -8.45 -24.25
N THR A 59 1.94 -7.35 -24.43
CA THR A 59 1.84 -6.65 -25.72
C THR A 59 2.14 -5.17 -25.56
N CYS A 60 3.09 -4.66 -26.34
CA CYS A 60 3.43 -3.26 -26.42
C CYS A 60 2.81 -2.60 -27.68
N TRP A 61 2.70 -1.28 -27.67
CA TRP A 61 2.17 -0.47 -28.80
C TRP A 61 0.75 -0.86 -29.27
N ASN A 62 -0.11 -1.33 -28.36
CA ASN A 62 -1.50 -1.70 -28.65
C ASN A 62 -2.52 -0.95 -27.78
N TRP A 63 -3.42 -0.19 -28.43
CA TRP A 63 -4.50 0.54 -27.75
C TRP A 63 -5.51 -0.36 -27.03
N CYS A 64 -5.78 -1.56 -27.55
CA CYS A 64 -6.66 -2.51 -26.86
C CYS A 64 -6.03 -3.02 -25.57
N ALA A 65 -4.70 -3.21 -25.54
CA ALA A 65 -3.97 -3.55 -24.33
C ALA A 65 -4.06 -2.41 -23.29
N PHE A 66 -3.94 -1.15 -23.72
CA PHE A 66 -4.19 0.01 -22.83
C PHE A 66 -5.59 0.02 -22.23
N ALA A 67 -6.62 -0.22 -23.06
CA ALA A 67 -7.99 -0.27 -22.58
C ALA A 67 -8.21 -1.40 -21.56
N CYS A 68 -7.57 -2.55 -21.76
CA CYS A 68 -7.60 -3.67 -20.82
C CYS A 68 -6.83 -3.36 -19.53
N ALA A 69 -5.65 -2.75 -19.62
CA ALA A 69 -4.86 -2.29 -18.48
C ALA A 69 -5.67 -1.32 -17.60
N LYS A 70 -6.35 -0.35 -18.22
CA LYS A 70 -7.27 0.54 -17.50
C LYS A 70 -8.38 -0.24 -16.79
N LYS A 71 -9.04 -1.19 -17.46
CA LYS A 71 -10.09 -2.01 -16.82
C LYS A 71 -9.56 -2.84 -15.64
N ALA A 72 -8.37 -3.42 -15.77
CA ALA A 72 -7.71 -4.16 -14.70
C ALA A 72 -7.49 -3.27 -13.46
N LEU A 73 -6.91 -2.08 -13.68
CA LEU A 73 -6.67 -1.11 -12.61
C LEU A 73 -7.96 -0.64 -11.93
N HIS A 74 -9.03 -0.41 -12.70
CA HIS A 74 -10.34 -0.04 -12.12
C HIS A 74 -10.97 -1.20 -11.32
N SER A 75 -10.72 -2.44 -11.74
CA SER A 75 -11.17 -3.64 -11.01
C SER A 75 -10.31 -3.94 -9.78
N GLY A 76 -9.18 -3.23 -9.62
CA GLY A 76 -8.30 -3.33 -8.47
C GLY A 76 -7.25 -4.45 -8.56
N CYS A 77 -7.09 -5.07 -9.73
CA CYS A 77 -6.08 -6.10 -9.97
C CYS A 77 -4.66 -5.51 -9.95
N THR A 78 -3.68 -6.37 -9.68
CA THR A 78 -2.27 -6.07 -9.89
C THR A 78 -1.96 -6.10 -11.39
N LEU A 79 -1.32 -5.06 -11.91
CA LEU A 79 -0.99 -4.91 -13.32
C LEU A 79 0.52 -5.08 -13.51
N ILE A 80 0.89 -6.08 -14.30
CA ILE A 80 2.28 -6.35 -14.68
C ILE A 80 2.42 -6.17 -16.18
N PHE A 81 3.56 -5.65 -16.61
CA PHE A 81 3.82 -5.37 -18.02
C PHE A 81 5.17 -5.95 -18.45
N SER A 82 5.19 -6.72 -19.54
CA SER A 82 6.41 -7.19 -20.19
C SER A 82 6.57 -6.61 -21.59
N PRO A 83 7.65 -5.84 -21.86
CA PRO A 83 7.84 -5.18 -23.15
C PRO A 83 8.45 -6.05 -24.25
N TYR A 84 9.22 -7.09 -23.91
CA TYR A 84 9.92 -7.96 -24.86
C TYR A 84 10.88 -7.19 -25.81
N GLY A 85 11.58 -6.19 -25.29
CA GLY A 85 12.51 -5.36 -26.05
C GLY A 85 11.85 -4.31 -26.96
N GLU A 86 10.51 -4.26 -27.06
CA GLU A 86 9.80 -3.28 -27.90
C GLU A 86 9.93 -1.83 -27.37
N LEU A 87 10.40 -1.65 -26.14
CA LEU A 87 10.71 -0.36 -25.51
C LEU A 87 12.17 0.08 -25.67
N SER A 88 13.02 -0.69 -26.34
CA SER A 88 14.43 -0.28 -26.51
C SER A 88 14.51 1.05 -27.29
N PRO A 89 15.44 1.96 -26.94
CA PRO A 89 15.64 3.20 -27.67
C PRO A 89 15.93 2.99 -29.16
N LEU A 90 16.60 1.87 -29.49
CA LEU A 90 16.91 1.49 -30.87
C LEU A 90 15.64 1.11 -31.63
N THR A 91 14.83 0.19 -31.10
CA THR A 91 13.58 -0.26 -31.71
C THR A 91 12.55 0.87 -31.82
N MET A 92 12.55 1.82 -30.89
CA MET A 92 11.70 3.01 -30.96
C MET A 92 12.12 4.01 -32.04
N LYS A 93 13.42 4.10 -32.36
CA LYS A 93 13.96 5.02 -33.38
C LYS A 93 13.91 4.43 -34.79
N LEU A 94 14.14 3.12 -34.92
CA LEU A 94 14.25 2.44 -36.21
C LEU A 94 12.88 2.03 -36.79
N GLU A 95 11.94 1.61 -35.94
CA GLU A 95 10.63 1.12 -36.40
C GLU A 95 9.51 2.13 -36.11
N GLU A 96 8.87 2.63 -37.16
CA GLU A 96 7.71 3.54 -37.08
C GLU A 96 7.88 4.70 -36.05
N PRO A 97 8.97 5.49 -36.10
CA PRO A 97 9.35 6.41 -35.01
C PRO A 97 8.30 7.47 -34.71
N ILE A 98 7.61 8.00 -35.73
CA ILE A 98 6.56 9.01 -35.56
C ILE A 98 5.35 8.40 -34.83
N ARG A 99 4.94 7.20 -35.25
CA ARG A 99 3.82 6.47 -34.63
C ARG A 99 4.16 6.08 -33.20
N LYS A 100 5.33 5.50 -32.94
CA LYS A 100 5.75 5.08 -31.59
C LYS A 100 5.92 6.29 -30.66
N LYS A 101 6.42 7.42 -31.16
CA LYS A 101 6.46 8.68 -30.39
C LYS A 101 5.06 9.15 -30.00
N PHE A 102 4.11 9.14 -30.93
CA PHE A 102 2.72 9.51 -30.64
C PHE A 102 2.06 8.51 -29.67
N CYS A 103 2.19 7.21 -29.91
CA CYS A 103 1.66 6.15 -29.06
C CYS A 103 2.25 6.21 -27.64
N SER A 104 3.54 6.54 -27.53
CA SER A 104 4.23 6.72 -26.26
C SER A 104 3.58 7.81 -25.43
N LEU A 105 3.35 8.98 -26.04
CA LEU A 105 2.68 10.11 -25.38
C LEU A 105 1.22 9.79 -25.00
N VAL A 106 0.50 9.08 -25.88
CA VAL A 106 -0.94 8.86 -25.72
C VAL A 106 -1.27 7.76 -24.72
N TYR A 107 -0.59 6.60 -24.78
CA TYR A 107 -0.97 5.47 -23.92
C TYR A 107 0.19 4.62 -23.40
N GLN A 108 1.26 4.36 -24.18
CA GLN A 108 2.25 3.36 -23.79
C GLN A 108 2.99 3.77 -22.51
N ARG A 109 3.42 5.03 -22.41
CA ARG A 109 4.01 5.57 -21.17
C ARG A 109 3.06 5.46 -19.99
N GLN A 110 1.77 5.71 -20.19
CA GLN A 110 0.77 5.63 -19.13
C GLN A 110 0.52 4.19 -18.64
N ILE A 111 0.61 3.17 -19.50
CA ILE A 111 0.54 1.76 -19.07
C ILE A 111 1.72 1.47 -18.15
N VAL A 112 2.93 1.76 -18.61
CA VAL A 112 4.17 1.45 -17.91
C VAL A 112 4.22 2.17 -16.56
N GLN A 113 3.87 3.47 -16.53
CA GLN A 113 3.79 4.26 -15.30
C GLN A 113 2.74 3.77 -14.30
N LYS A 114 1.66 3.15 -14.77
CA LYS A 114 0.57 2.66 -13.91
C LYS A 114 0.68 1.17 -13.58
N SER A 115 1.59 0.44 -14.24
CA SER A 115 1.88 -0.94 -13.88
C SER A 115 2.58 -0.99 -12.53
N ASP A 116 2.26 -2.01 -11.74
CA ASP A 116 2.83 -2.19 -10.41
C ASP A 116 4.28 -2.67 -10.47
N ALA A 117 4.63 -3.38 -11.54
CA ALA A 117 5.98 -3.74 -11.89
C ALA A 117 6.11 -4.00 -13.41
N VAL A 118 7.32 -3.81 -13.93
CA VAL A 118 7.69 -4.14 -15.30
C VAL A 118 8.64 -5.33 -15.28
N LEU A 119 8.32 -6.37 -16.04
CA LEU A 119 9.11 -7.57 -16.11
C LEU A 119 9.87 -7.65 -17.43
N THR A 120 11.18 -7.83 -17.35
CA THR A 120 12.08 -7.95 -18.50
C THR A 120 12.71 -9.33 -18.58
N LEU A 121 13.14 -9.73 -19.78
CA LEU A 121 13.77 -11.04 -20.02
C LEU A 121 15.29 -11.02 -19.87
N SER A 122 15.91 -9.83 -19.95
CA SER A 122 17.37 -9.69 -19.92
C SER A 122 17.81 -8.42 -19.21
N LYS A 123 19.06 -8.41 -18.74
CA LYS A 123 19.65 -7.22 -18.13
C LYS A 123 19.75 -6.04 -19.10
N HIS A 124 19.93 -6.33 -20.39
CA HIS A 124 19.95 -5.29 -21.41
C HIS A 124 18.60 -4.60 -21.54
N GLU A 125 17.52 -5.37 -21.62
CA GLU A 125 16.15 -4.84 -21.67
C GLU A 125 15.80 -4.06 -20.39
N GLU A 126 16.23 -4.55 -19.23
CA GLU A 126 16.04 -3.82 -17.96
C GLU A 126 16.71 -2.44 -18.01
N ASN A 127 17.95 -2.36 -18.49
CA ASN A 127 18.67 -1.09 -18.60
C ASN A 127 17.95 -0.12 -19.54
N ASP A 128 17.37 -0.60 -20.63
CA ASP A 128 16.57 0.23 -21.55
C ASP A 128 15.32 0.79 -20.86
N VAL A 129 14.60 -0.04 -20.10
CA VAL A 129 13.41 0.39 -19.34
C VAL A 129 13.79 1.40 -18.25
N ILE A 130 14.90 1.18 -17.53
CA ILE A 130 15.41 2.10 -16.51
C ILE A 130 15.78 3.45 -17.14
N GLN A 131 16.45 3.45 -18.31
CA GLN A 131 16.79 4.69 -19.03
C GLN A 131 15.56 5.51 -19.43
N LEU A 132 14.42 4.86 -19.69
CA LEU A 132 13.17 5.56 -20.00
C LEU A 132 12.56 6.27 -18.79
N ASP A 133 12.89 5.83 -17.57
CA ASP A 133 12.38 6.39 -16.31
C ASP A 133 10.84 6.41 -16.21
N TRP A 134 10.19 5.42 -16.84
CA TRP A 134 8.73 5.29 -16.81
C TRP A 134 8.24 4.49 -15.60
N ASN A 135 9.05 3.57 -15.07
CA ASN A 135 8.74 2.80 -13.86
C ASN A 135 10.03 2.38 -13.15
N GLN A 136 10.08 2.53 -11.82
CA GLN A 136 11.23 2.16 -10.99
C GLN A 136 11.19 0.70 -10.52
N ARG A 137 10.04 0.04 -10.61
CA ARG A 137 9.84 -1.33 -10.15
C ARG A 137 10.04 -2.28 -11.33
N THR A 138 11.31 -2.59 -11.61
CA THR A 138 11.69 -3.58 -12.63
C THR A 138 12.17 -4.87 -11.98
N ASP A 139 12.08 -5.98 -12.70
CA ASP A 139 12.76 -7.24 -12.38
C ASP A 139 13.07 -7.99 -13.69
N ILE A 140 13.94 -9.00 -13.58
CA ILE A 140 14.34 -9.86 -14.69
C ILE A 140 13.90 -11.29 -14.39
N VAL A 141 13.17 -11.90 -15.32
CA VAL A 141 12.94 -13.35 -15.37
C VAL A 141 13.36 -13.85 -16.76
N PRO A 142 14.49 -14.55 -16.88
CA PRO A 142 14.97 -15.04 -18.17
C PRO A 142 14.00 -16.03 -18.80
N SER A 143 13.94 -16.02 -20.13
CA SER A 143 13.15 -16.99 -20.90
C SER A 143 13.95 -18.27 -21.14
N CYS A 144 13.36 -19.42 -20.81
CA CYS A 144 13.94 -20.74 -21.13
C CYS A 144 14.09 -20.99 -22.64
N LEU A 145 13.36 -20.25 -23.48
CA LEU A 145 13.49 -20.34 -24.94
C LEU A 145 14.64 -19.50 -25.50
N LEU A 146 14.99 -18.41 -24.82
CA LEU A 146 16.07 -17.50 -25.26
C LEU A 146 17.41 -17.82 -24.59
N THR A 147 17.38 -18.55 -23.47
CA THR A 147 18.56 -18.88 -22.68
C THR A 147 18.56 -20.36 -22.32
N SER A 148 19.63 -21.07 -22.69
CA SER A 148 19.79 -22.51 -22.40
C SER A 148 20.09 -22.81 -20.93
N PHE A 149 20.39 -21.79 -20.13
CA PHE A 149 20.78 -21.93 -18.72
C PHE A 149 19.60 -22.02 -17.75
N VAL A 150 18.37 -21.78 -18.22
CA VAL A 150 17.16 -21.77 -17.36
C VAL A 150 16.17 -22.82 -17.88
N SER A 151 15.79 -23.76 -17.01
CA SER A 151 14.73 -24.72 -17.32
C SER A 151 13.35 -24.07 -17.27
N ALA A 152 12.36 -24.69 -17.92
CA ALA A 152 10.98 -24.21 -17.89
C ALA A 152 10.40 -24.16 -16.46
N ASP A 153 10.73 -25.16 -15.63
CA ASP A 153 10.33 -25.21 -14.22
C ASP A 153 10.95 -24.06 -13.40
N ALA A 154 12.26 -23.80 -13.61
CA ALA A 154 12.97 -22.72 -12.92
C ALA A 154 12.40 -21.35 -13.31
N MET A 155 12.14 -21.14 -14.61
CA MET A 155 11.50 -19.93 -15.11
C MET A 155 10.12 -19.70 -14.48
N ALA A 156 9.28 -20.74 -14.40
CA ALA A 156 7.96 -20.64 -13.78
C ALA A 156 8.06 -20.36 -12.27
N ALA A 157 9.00 -21.00 -11.56
CA ALA A 157 9.23 -20.74 -10.14
C ALA A 157 9.70 -19.29 -9.89
N ASP A 158 10.60 -18.78 -10.71
CA ASP A 158 11.07 -17.39 -10.66
C ASP A 158 9.94 -16.40 -10.97
N MET A 159 9.10 -16.71 -11.95
CA MET A 159 7.91 -15.92 -12.28
C MET A 159 6.90 -15.88 -11.12
N ILE A 160 6.64 -17.01 -10.47
CA ILE A 160 5.76 -17.10 -9.29
C ILE A 160 6.34 -16.32 -8.11
N ARG A 161 7.66 -16.39 -7.90
CA ARG A 161 8.36 -15.59 -6.88
C ARG A 161 8.21 -14.09 -7.16
N PHE A 162 8.35 -13.68 -8.42
CA PHE A 162 8.13 -12.30 -8.85
C PHE A 162 6.68 -11.84 -8.59
N TYR A 163 5.69 -12.63 -9.00
CA TYR A 163 4.28 -12.31 -8.74
C TYR A 163 3.98 -12.18 -7.25
N THR A 164 4.53 -13.08 -6.44
CA THR A 164 4.40 -13.02 -4.97
C THR A 164 5.00 -11.73 -4.42
N LYS A 165 6.21 -11.35 -4.88
CA LYS A 165 6.85 -10.07 -4.55
C LYS A 165 5.96 -8.87 -4.87
N VAL A 166 5.29 -8.86 -6.02
CA VAL A 166 4.38 -7.75 -6.40
C VAL A 166 3.11 -7.75 -5.53
N ILE A 167 2.53 -8.91 -5.22
CA ILE A 167 1.37 -9.01 -4.32
C ILE A 167 1.74 -8.50 -2.92
N ASP A 168 2.89 -8.93 -2.39
CA ASP A 168 3.39 -8.52 -1.07
C ASP A 168 3.72 -7.03 -1.05
N THR A 169 4.20 -6.45 -2.15
CA THR A 169 4.35 -4.99 -2.31
C THR A 169 3.00 -4.28 -2.18
N ARG A 170 1.92 -4.87 -2.70
CA ARG A 170 0.56 -4.31 -2.69
C ARG A 170 -0.32 -4.84 -1.55
N TYR A 171 0.26 -5.33 -0.46
CA TYR A 171 -0.46 -5.96 0.65
C TYR A 171 -1.68 -5.16 1.14
N ARG A 172 -1.62 -3.82 1.18
CA ARG A 172 -2.73 -2.93 1.61
C ARG A 172 -4.00 -3.08 0.79
N LYS A 173 -3.86 -3.42 -0.49
CA LYS A 173 -5.01 -3.64 -1.38
C LYS A 173 -5.74 -4.94 -1.03
N TYR A 174 -4.97 -5.95 -0.66
CA TYR A 174 -5.44 -7.28 -0.29
C TYR A 174 -5.87 -7.37 1.18
N MET A 175 -5.51 -6.37 1.98
CA MET A 175 -5.92 -6.26 3.37
C MET A 175 -7.41 -5.91 3.47
N ASP A 176 -8.20 -6.84 4.01
CA ASP A 176 -9.63 -6.67 4.20
C ASP A 176 -9.95 -5.79 5.43
N LYS A 177 -11.25 -5.55 5.67
CA LYS A 177 -11.69 -4.75 6.83
C LYS A 177 -11.40 -5.46 8.16
N ILE A 178 -11.41 -6.80 8.18
CA ILE A 178 -11.19 -7.61 9.38
C ILE A 178 -9.73 -7.54 9.79
N GLU A 179 -8.81 -7.71 8.86
CA GLU A 179 -7.36 -7.56 9.07
C GLU A 179 -7.03 -6.17 9.61
N TRP A 180 -7.68 -5.12 9.10
CA TRP A 180 -7.50 -3.76 9.62
C TRP A 180 -8.03 -3.61 11.05
N GLN A 181 -9.22 -4.15 11.34
CA GLN A 181 -9.76 -4.18 12.69
C GLN A 181 -8.84 -4.95 13.66
N CYS A 182 -8.28 -6.07 13.22
CA CYS A 182 -7.33 -6.86 13.98
C CYS A 182 -6.04 -6.08 14.26
N LEU A 183 -5.46 -5.41 13.26
CA LEU A 183 -4.29 -4.55 13.45
C LEU A 183 -4.56 -3.46 14.49
N CYS A 184 -5.71 -2.77 14.37
CA CYS A 184 -6.05 -1.71 15.32
C CYS A 184 -6.34 -2.25 16.73
N ALA A 185 -6.91 -3.46 16.85
CA ALA A 185 -7.12 -4.12 18.13
C ALA A 185 -5.81 -4.51 18.81
N LEU A 186 -4.87 -5.10 18.05
CA LEU A 186 -3.52 -5.40 18.53
C LEU A 186 -2.81 -4.13 19.00
N LEU A 187 -2.90 -3.07 18.19
CA LEU A 187 -2.31 -1.77 18.51
C LEU A 187 -2.94 -1.18 19.78
N HIS A 188 -4.27 -1.19 19.90
CA HIS A 188 -4.96 -0.72 21.11
C HIS A 188 -4.48 -1.48 22.36
N THR A 189 -4.43 -2.80 22.32
CA THR A 189 -3.95 -3.61 23.44
C THR A 189 -2.49 -3.35 23.76
N GLY A 190 -1.65 -3.14 22.73
CA GLY A 190 -0.25 -2.77 22.91
C GLY A 190 -0.03 -1.40 23.53
N LEU A 191 -0.92 -0.44 23.25
CA LEU A 191 -0.83 0.93 23.76
C LEU A 191 -1.30 1.09 25.21
N GLN A 192 -1.97 0.09 25.80
CA GLN A 192 -2.39 0.16 27.20
C GLN A 192 -1.18 0.16 28.14
N GLN A 193 -1.25 0.93 29.23
CA GLN A 193 -0.23 0.86 30.30
C GLN A 193 -0.54 -0.27 31.28
N ASP A 194 -1.82 -0.49 31.58
CA ASP A 194 -2.27 -1.54 32.52
C ASP A 194 -2.55 -2.87 31.82
N SER A 195 -2.03 -3.96 32.38
CA SER A 195 -2.28 -5.33 31.91
C SER A 195 -3.62 -5.90 32.38
N ALA A 196 -4.18 -5.35 33.47
CA ALA A 196 -5.31 -5.95 34.18
C ALA A 196 -6.69 -5.56 33.63
N ASN A 197 -6.80 -4.41 32.95
CA ASN A 197 -8.09 -3.85 32.57
C ASN A 197 -8.07 -3.34 31.14
N LYS A 198 -8.69 -4.14 30.25
CA LYS A 198 -9.67 -3.75 29.21
C LYS A 198 -9.66 -4.79 28.11
N ILE A 199 -10.61 -5.70 28.26
CA ILE A 199 -10.86 -6.83 27.39
C ILE A 199 -11.40 -6.27 26.08
N LEU A 200 -10.65 -6.45 24.98
CA LEU A 200 -11.20 -6.29 23.63
C LEU A 200 -12.53 -7.05 23.54
N PRO A 201 -13.54 -6.55 22.83
CA PRO A 201 -14.80 -7.28 22.65
C PRO A 201 -14.53 -8.74 22.23
N SER A 202 -15.24 -9.70 22.83
CA SER A 202 -14.97 -11.14 22.66
C SER A 202 -14.93 -11.56 21.18
N ASP A 203 -15.79 -10.93 20.36
CA ASP A 203 -15.83 -11.13 18.91
C ASP A 203 -14.52 -10.73 18.20
N CYS A 204 -13.84 -9.69 18.69
CA CYS A 204 -12.57 -9.23 18.14
C CYS A 204 -11.44 -10.24 18.41
N LEU A 205 -11.40 -10.78 19.63
CA LEU A 205 -10.44 -11.81 20.01
C LEU A 205 -10.62 -13.10 19.21
N LEU A 206 -11.87 -13.51 18.96
CA LEU A 206 -12.17 -14.66 18.09
C LEU A 206 -11.67 -14.44 16.65
N LYS A 207 -11.83 -13.22 16.11
CA LYS A 207 -11.30 -12.88 14.78
C LYS A 207 -9.77 -12.96 14.74
N LEU A 208 -9.09 -12.43 15.76
CA LEU A 208 -7.63 -12.49 15.88
C LEU A 208 -7.11 -13.93 15.90
N ARG A 209 -7.77 -14.82 16.64
CA ARG A 209 -7.40 -16.25 16.71
C ARG A 209 -7.65 -17.03 15.42
N ARG A 210 -8.51 -16.53 14.53
CA ARG A 210 -8.84 -17.15 13.24
C ARG A 210 -8.01 -16.63 12.06
N LEU A 211 -7.08 -15.71 12.31
CA LEU A 211 -6.24 -15.15 11.25
C LEU A 211 -5.37 -16.24 10.62
N THR A 212 -5.39 -16.29 9.29
CA THR A 212 -4.52 -17.19 8.52
C THR A 212 -3.08 -16.66 8.50
N PRO A 213 -2.07 -17.51 8.19
CA PRO A 213 -0.69 -17.06 8.08
C PRO A 213 -0.49 -15.92 7.07
N GLN A 214 -1.23 -15.94 5.97
CA GLN A 214 -1.19 -14.87 4.96
C GLN A 214 -1.78 -13.55 5.50
N GLN A 215 -2.83 -13.62 6.33
CA GLN A 215 -3.38 -12.43 6.98
C GLN A 215 -2.41 -11.85 8.00
N TRP A 216 -1.77 -12.71 8.80
CA TRP A 216 -0.68 -12.30 9.69
C TRP A 216 0.45 -11.62 8.93
N GLN A 217 0.91 -12.19 7.81
CA GLN A 217 1.94 -11.57 6.96
C GLN A 217 1.57 -10.13 6.59
N ARG A 218 0.36 -9.90 6.08
CA ARG A 218 -0.08 -8.55 5.68
C ARG A 218 -0.20 -7.59 6.87
N ILE A 219 -0.72 -8.05 8.01
CA ILE A 219 -0.81 -7.25 9.24
C ILE A 219 0.58 -6.83 9.72
N LEU A 220 1.53 -7.77 9.73
CA LEU A 220 2.89 -7.54 10.19
C LEU A 220 3.68 -6.64 9.24
N ILE A 221 3.56 -6.83 7.92
CA ILE A 221 4.11 -5.90 6.92
C ILE A 221 3.53 -4.49 7.13
N CYS A 222 2.21 -4.39 7.35
CA CYS A 222 1.55 -3.11 7.61
C CYS A 222 2.06 -2.46 8.89
N ALA A 223 2.28 -3.22 9.96
CA ALA A 223 2.77 -2.71 11.23
C ALA A 223 4.18 -2.12 11.09
N ASP A 224 5.04 -2.75 10.29
CA ASP A 224 6.40 -2.26 10.03
C ASP A 224 6.36 -0.97 9.19
N ASP A 225 5.59 -0.93 8.10
CA ASP A 225 5.45 0.26 7.25
C ASP A 225 4.73 1.45 7.93
N GLU A 226 4.02 1.18 9.03
CA GLU A 226 3.33 2.18 9.84
C GLU A 226 4.08 2.49 11.15
N PHE A 227 5.24 1.86 11.37
CA PHE A 227 6.12 2.04 12.51
C PHE A 227 5.45 1.76 13.87
N VAL A 228 4.57 0.75 13.91
CA VAL A 228 3.84 0.33 15.12
C VAL A 228 4.13 -1.11 15.50
N ARG A 229 5.20 -1.71 14.95
CA ARG A 229 5.52 -3.12 15.16
C ARG A 229 5.70 -3.48 16.64
N ASP A 230 6.38 -2.63 17.40
CA ASP A 230 6.63 -2.88 18.82
C ASP A 230 5.33 -2.95 19.63
N TYR A 231 4.42 -1.99 19.41
CA TYR A 231 3.10 -2.02 20.05
C TYR A 231 2.28 -3.24 19.63
N VAL A 232 2.35 -3.64 18.36
CA VAL A 232 1.66 -4.83 17.88
C VAL A 232 2.22 -6.10 18.55
N ASN A 233 3.53 -6.20 18.72
CA ASN A 233 4.17 -7.33 19.42
C ASN A 233 3.73 -7.38 20.90
N ILE A 234 3.72 -6.25 21.60
CA ILE A 234 3.20 -6.16 22.98
C ILE A 234 1.73 -6.62 23.03
N GLY A 235 0.92 -6.20 22.04
CA GLY A 235 -0.47 -6.64 21.91
C GLY A 235 -0.60 -8.15 21.71
N ILE A 236 0.24 -8.75 20.88
CA ILE A 236 0.30 -10.20 20.64
C ILE A 236 0.63 -10.96 21.93
N GLU A 237 1.64 -10.49 22.67
CA GLU A 237 2.09 -11.10 23.93
C GLU A 237 1.01 -11.04 25.00
N ARG A 238 0.41 -9.86 25.20
CA ARG A 238 -0.67 -9.67 26.19
C ARG A 238 -1.91 -10.51 25.90
N LEU A 239 -2.25 -10.69 24.62
CA LEU A 239 -3.39 -11.51 24.19
C LEU A 239 -3.05 -13.00 24.05
N GLN A 240 -1.78 -13.38 24.27
CA GLN A 240 -1.28 -14.75 24.16
C GLN A 240 -1.67 -15.40 22.81
N LEU A 241 -1.50 -14.66 21.72
CA LEU A 241 -1.86 -15.14 20.38
C LEU A 241 -0.74 -16.02 19.80
N ALA A 242 -1.14 -17.15 19.21
CA ALA A 242 -0.22 -17.98 18.44
C ALA A 242 0.02 -17.36 17.06
N VAL A 243 1.16 -16.71 16.90
CA VAL A 243 1.55 -16.05 15.64
C VAL A 243 2.55 -16.92 14.89
N PRO A 244 2.39 -17.12 13.56
CA PRO A 244 3.36 -17.83 12.76
C PRO A 244 4.72 -17.10 12.74
N ASN A 245 5.82 -17.85 12.63
CA ASN A 245 7.16 -17.27 12.53
C ASN A 245 7.35 -16.59 11.17
N ILE A 246 7.02 -15.30 11.09
CA ILE A 246 7.11 -14.47 9.89
C ILE A 246 8.15 -13.38 10.10
N ASN A 247 9.24 -13.46 9.33
CA ASN A 247 10.23 -12.40 9.27
C ASN A 247 9.96 -11.51 8.04
N THR A 248 9.35 -10.35 8.30
CA THR A 248 8.98 -9.35 7.29
C THR A 248 10.18 -8.75 6.55
N SER A 249 11.35 -8.64 7.20
CA SER A 249 12.59 -8.15 6.56
C SER A 249 13.09 -9.06 5.43
N ARG A 250 12.72 -10.34 5.45
CA ARG A 250 13.12 -11.33 4.43
C ARG A 250 12.13 -11.43 3.28
N ILE A 251 10.98 -10.76 3.39
CA ILE A 251 9.95 -10.78 2.34
C ILE A 251 10.40 -9.89 1.21
N LEU A 252 10.52 -10.47 0.01
CA LEU A 252 10.87 -9.74 -1.20
C LEU A 252 9.71 -8.82 -1.56
N ARG A 253 9.95 -7.50 -1.58
CA ARG A 253 8.97 -6.48 -1.97
C ARG A 253 9.68 -5.24 -2.50
N TYR A 254 8.96 -4.43 -3.27
CA TYR A 254 9.45 -3.11 -3.67
C TYR A 254 9.19 -2.09 -2.56
N ASN A 255 9.96 -1.00 -2.61
CA ASN A 255 9.73 0.12 -1.72
C ASN A 255 8.34 0.75 -1.99
N PRO A 256 7.62 1.17 -0.93
CA PRO A 256 6.36 1.89 -1.07
C PRO A 256 6.56 3.18 -1.89
N ASN A 257 5.65 3.52 -2.81
CA ASN A 257 5.78 4.72 -3.65
C ASN A 257 5.71 6.05 -2.87
N MET A 258 5.10 6.04 -1.68
CA MET A 258 4.97 7.23 -0.81
C MET A 258 5.27 6.83 0.64
N PRO A 259 6.52 6.51 1.00
CA PRO A 259 6.83 6.03 2.35
C PRO A 259 6.38 7.04 3.41
N LYS A 260 5.86 6.52 4.52
CA LYS A 260 5.45 7.34 5.66
C LYS A 260 6.67 7.74 6.49
N THR A 261 6.50 8.74 7.35
CA THR A 261 7.57 9.16 8.25
C THR A 261 7.64 8.25 9.47
N GLU A 262 8.85 7.81 9.82
CA GLU A 262 9.18 7.04 11.03
C GLU A 262 9.36 7.92 12.27
N ASN A 263 9.80 9.16 12.07
CA ASN A 263 10.04 10.09 13.16
C ASN A 263 8.77 10.31 13.99
N MET A 264 8.95 10.28 15.31
CA MET A 264 7.94 10.68 16.27
C MET A 264 7.39 12.07 15.96
N LEU A 265 6.10 12.30 16.25
CA LEU A 265 5.50 13.64 16.26
C LEU A 265 6.29 14.56 17.20
N ASP A 266 6.88 15.61 16.64
CA ASP A 266 7.49 16.68 17.42
C ASP A 266 6.40 17.35 18.29
N CYS A 267 6.66 17.44 19.60
CA CYS A 267 5.81 18.08 20.59
C CYS A 267 6.33 19.47 21.02
N LEU A 268 7.53 19.85 20.60
CA LEU A 268 8.23 21.08 20.97
C LEU A 268 8.21 22.12 19.85
N LYS A 269 8.41 21.74 18.58
CA LYS A 269 8.48 22.69 17.46
C LYS A 269 7.38 22.47 16.45
N ILE A 270 6.86 23.56 15.90
CA ILE A 270 5.79 23.55 14.89
C ILE A 270 6.42 23.49 13.51
N GLU A 271 6.07 22.45 12.74
CA GLU A 271 6.63 22.15 11.41
C GLU A 271 5.77 22.71 10.27
N THR A 272 5.30 23.95 10.38
CA THR A 272 4.51 24.58 9.30
C THR A 272 5.35 25.55 8.46
N ASN A 273 5.23 25.41 7.13
CA ASN A 273 5.85 26.35 6.19
C ASN A 273 5.07 27.68 6.09
N ASN A 274 3.84 27.73 6.59
CA ASN A 274 3.01 28.94 6.53
C ASN A 274 3.31 29.84 7.73
N PHE A 275 4.00 30.96 7.48
CA PHE A 275 4.43 31.93 8.48
C PHE A 275 3.27 32.47 9.35
N ILE A 276 2.13 32.82 8.75
CA ILE A 276 0.97 33.35 9.50
C ILE A 276 0.42 32.28 10.44
N THR A 277 0.36 31.03 9.96
CA THR A 277 -0.11 29.91 10.78
C THR A 277 0.88 29.61 11.91
N LYS A 278 2.18 29.68 11.62
CA LYS A 278 3.26 29.48 12.60
C LYS A 278 3.19 30.51 13.71
N ASN A 279 3.14 31.80 13.37
CA ASN A 279 3.10 32.88 14.36
C ASN A 279 1.87 32.79 15.25
N ARG A 280 0.69 32.48 14.69
CA ARG A 280 -0.53 32.27 15.49
C ARG A 280 -0.36 31.11 16.47
N TYR A 281 0.24 30.02 16.02
CA TYR A 281 0.42 28.85 16.86
C TYR A 281 1.44 29.14 17.96
N GLU A 282 2.55 29.80 17.65
CA GLU A 282 3.59 30.18 18.62
C GLU A 282 3.08 31.20 19.64
N SER A 283 2.28 32.19 19.22
CA SER A 283 1.69 33.17 20.15
C SER A 283 0.74 32.50 21.14
N VAL A 284 -0.16 31.64 20.66
CA VAL A 284 -1.09 30.91 21.51
C VAL A 284 -0.35 29.89 22.37
N LYS A 285 0.69 29.23 21.83
CA LYS A 285 1.49 28.25 22.55
C LYS A 285 2.20 28.87 23.75
N ALA A 286 2.70 30.11 23.67
CA ALA A 286 3.47 30.73 24.74
C ALA A 286 2.72 30.85 26.08
N GLU A 287 1.39 31.01 26.01
CA GLU A 287 0.50 31.29 27.15
C GLU A 287 0.12 30.06 27.99
N GLU A 288 0.39 28.84 27.49
CA GLU A 288 -0.20 27.61 28.03
C GLU A 288 0.78 26.78 28.91
N GLY A 289 0.23 25.83 29.67
CA GLY A 289 1.01 24.83 30.41
C GLY A 289 1.73 23.84 29.49
N GLU A 290 2.77 23.16 30.01
CA GLU A 290 3.67 22.31 29.22
C GLU A 290 2.93 21.14 28.51
N THR A 291 2.02 20.44 29.20
CA THR A 291 1.25 19.35 28.60
C THR A 291 0.36 19.83 27.45
N ILE A 292 -0.36 20.95 27.65
CA ILE A 292 -1.21 21.55 26.61
C ILE A 292 -0.35 22.00 25.43
N LYS A 293 0.80 22.63 25.68
CA LYS A 293 1.79 23.02 24.66
C LYS A 293 2.21 21.82 23.80
N GLN A 294 2.44 20.67 24.41
CA GLN A 294 2.81 19.44 23.71
C GLN A 294 1.65 18.92 22.85
N ILE A 295 0.45 18.77 23.43
CA ILE A 295 -0.74 18.26 22.73
C ILE A 295 -1.06 19.12 21.49
N ILE A 296 -1.10 20.45 21.63
CA ILE A 296 -1.45 21.33 20.51
C ILE A 296 -0.38 21.32 19.41
N THR A 297 0.90 21.16 19.78
CA THR A 297 2.00 21.05 18.82
C THR A 297 1.87 19.74 18.03
N MET A 298 1.57 18.63 18.72
CA MET A 298 1.32 17.35 18.06
C MET A 298 0.14 17.41 17.10
N PHE A 299 -0.99 18.05 17.46
CA PHE A 299 -2.10 18.23 16.52
C PHE A 299 -1.74 19.10 15.31
N ALA A 300 -0.97 20.17 15.52
CA ALA A 300 -0.49 21.02 14.44
C ALA A 300 0.38 20.24 13.45
N ASN A 301 1.37 19.50 13.95
CA ASN A 301 2.30 18.70 13.16
C ASN A 301 1.61 17.51 12.48
N ALA A 302 0.69 16.84 13.17
CA ALA A 302 -0.15 15.78 12.59
C ALA A 302 -0.92 16.28 11.37
N LYS A 303 -1.48 17.51 11.43
CA LYS A 303 -2.18 18.12 10.29
C LYS A 303 -1.25 18.37 9.11
N VAL A 304 -0.02 18.81 9.36
CA VAL A 304 1.00 19.01 8.31
C VAL A 304 1.38 17.68 7.65
N LEU A 305 1.71 16.67 8.45
CA LEU A 305 2.08 15.34 7.95
C LEU A 305 0.95 14.70 7.14
N LEU A 306 -0.29 14.92 7.53
CA LEU A 306 -1.45 14.46 6.77
C LEU A 306 -1.56 15.14 5.41
N GLN A 307 -1.33 16.46 5.34
CA GLN A 307 -1.31 17.20 4.07
C GLN A 307 -0.18 16.72 3.14
N GLN A 308 0.95 16.35 3.71
CA GLN A 308 2.10 15.78 2.98
C GLN A 308 1.93 14.28 2.64
N LYS A 309 0.86 13.62 3.10
CA LYS A 309 0.61 12.17 2.98
C LYS A 309 1.67 11.29 3.65
N LYS A 310 2.32 11.81 4.69
CA LYS A 310 3.36 11.11 5.46
C LYS A 310 2.90 10.62 6.83
N PHE A 311 1.63 10.85 7.18
CA PHE A 311 1.06 10.50 8.48
C PHE A 311 0.84 8.98 8.64
N SER A 312 1.52 8.36 9.60
CA SER A 312 1.47 6.93 9.97
C SER A 312 0.56 6.62 11.16
N LEU A 313 0.31 5.32 11.40
CA LEU A 313 -0.34 4.85 12.63
C LEU A 313 0.48 5.15 13.87
N LEU A 314 1.82 5.24 13.77
CA LEU A 314 2.66 5.68 14.87
C LEU A 314 2.21 7.05 15.40
N HIS A 315 2.04 8.04 14.52
CA HIS A 315 1.57 9.37 14.92
C HIS A 315 0.17 9.32 15.54
N LEU A 316 -0.72 8.47 15.01
CA LEU A 316 -2.05 8.28 15.59
C LEU A 316 -1.98 7.65 16.99
N ALA A 317 -1.08 6.69 17.18
CA ALA A 317 -0.80 6.04 18.47
C ALA A 317 -0.19 7.01 19.48
N GLN A 318 0.67 7.95 19.06
CA GLN A 318 1.19 8.98 19.94
C GLN A 318 0.09 9.96 20.39
N LEU A 319 -0.79 10.38 19.47
CA LEU A 319 -1.96 11.19 19.82
C LEU A 319 -2.91 10.45 20.75
N TYR A 320 -3.09 9.14 20.56
CA TYR A 320 -3.85 8.30 21.49
C TYR A 320 -3.23 8.32 22.90
N ARG A 321 -1.91 8.10 23.00
CA ARG A 321 -1.21 8.04 24.28
C ARG A 321 -1.30 9.33 25.06
N ILE A 322 -1.00 10.47 24.41
CA ILE A 322 -1.00 11.77 25.09
C ILE A 322 -2.41 12.16 25.56
N ILE A 323 -3.44 11.84 24.78
CA ILE A 323 -4.84 12.16 25.14
C ILE A 323 -5.36 11.27 26.26
N ARG A 324 -4.94 10.01 26.31
CA ARG A 324 -5.46 9.03 27.26
C ARG A 324 -4.72 9.03 28.61
N PHE A 325 -3.42 9.26 28.60
CA PHE A 325 -2.56 8.98 29.77
C PHE A 325 -1.94 10.22 30.41
N GLU A 326 -1.90 11.36 29.73
CA GLU A 326 -1.44 12.60 30.35
C GLU A 326 -2.59 13.30 31.08
N ASP A 327 -2.25 13.99 32.16
CA ASP A 327 -3.19 14.86 32.88
C ASP A 327 -3.17 16.27 32.29
N TYR A 328 -4.33 16.75 31.86
CA TYR A 328 -4.51 18.07 31.27
C TYR A 328 -5.95 18.56 31.42
N ASP A 329 -6.10 19.88 31.38
CA ASP A 329 -7.41 20.53 31.37
C ASP A 329 -8.04 20.43 29.97
N GLU A 330 -9.10 19.61 29.85
CA GLU A 330 -9.82 19.37 28.59
C GLU A 330 -10.54 20.61 28.06
N ASP A 331 -11.09 21.43 28.96
CA ASP A 331 -11.79 22.68 28.61
C ASP A 331 -10.79 23.68 28.05
N GLN A 332 -9.65 23.84 28.72
CA GLN A 332 -8.56 24.69 28.26
C GLN A 332 -8.03 24.21 26.91
N LEU A 333 -7.79 22.90 26.74
CA LEU A 333 -7.37 22.33 25.45
C LEU A 333 -8.37 22.69 24.34
N MET A 334 -9.67 22.61 24.60
CA MET A 334 -10.69 22.97 23.63
C MET A 334 -10.62 24.46 23.25
N ILE A 335 -10.43 25.36 24.22
CA ILE A 335 -10.30 26.80 24.00
C ILE A 335 -9.08 27.08 23.12
N VAL A 336 -7.94 26.49 23.44
CA VAL A 336 -6.68 26.68 22.71
C VAL A 336 -6.78 26.15 21.28
N LEU A 337 -7.34 24.95 21.08
CA LEU A 337 -7.55 24.39 19.74
C LEU A 337 -8.52 25.22 18.89
N ARG A 338 -9.48 25.93 19.51
CA ARG A 338 -10.35 26.89 18.80
C ARG A 338 -9.56 28.12 18.36
N ARG A 339 -8.74 28.71 19.25
CA ARG A 339 -7.86 29.85 18.94
C ARG A 339 -6.88 29.53 17.81
N MET A 340 -6.38 28.29 17.75
CA MET A 340 -5.51 27.81 16.67
C MET A 340 -6.25 27.36 15.39
N HIS A 341 -7.58 27.37 15.36
CA HIS A 341 -8.39 26.79 14.27
C HIS A 341 -8.08 25.31 13.96
N LEU A 342 -7.69 24.55 14.99
CA LEU A 342 -7.44 23.12 14.93
C LEU A 342 -8.61 22.28 15.46
N ILE A 343 -9.58 22.89 16.15
CA ILE A 343 -10.68 22.17 16.81
C ILE A 343 -11.43 21.19 15.89
N LYS A 344 -11.79 21.59 14.66
CA LYS A 344 -12.49 20.69 13.72
C LYS A 344 -11.61 19.52 13.29
N PHE A 345 -10.30 19.72 13.21
CA PHE A 345 -9.36 18.65 12.89
C PHE A 345 -9.21 17.70 14.08
N ALA A 346 -8.97 18.22 15.28
CA ALA A 346 -8.83 17.44 16.49
C ALA A 346 -10.08 16.58 16.77
N ARG A 347 -11.30 17.14 16.62
CA ARG A 347 -12.56 16.39 16.76
C ARG A 347 -12.69 15.22 15.78
N ARG A 348 -12.15 15.34 14.57
CA ARG A 348 -12.12 14.25 13.58
C ARG A 348 -11.10 13.17 13.95
N ILE A 349 -9.96 13.58 14.50
CA ILE A 349 -8.97 12.63 15.04
C ILE A 349 -9.57 11.88 16.23
N MET A 350 -10.28 12.54 17.14
CA MET A 350 -10.99 11.87 18.24
C MET A 350 -11.97 10.81 17.74
N TYR A 351 -12.75 11.13 16.69
CA TYR A 351 -13.62 10.13 16.06
C TYR A 351 -12.84 8.92 15.52
N ILE A 352 -11.67 9.14 14.92
CA ILE A 352 -10.82 8.05 14.40
C ILE A 352 -10.23 7.23 15.55
N LEU A 353 -9.77 7.88 16.62
CA LEU A 353 -9.24 7.21 17.80
C LEU A 353 -10.29 6.34 18.49
N SER A 354 -11.51 6.84 18.67
CA SER A 354 -12.58 6.05 19.27
C SER A 354 -13.02 4.89 18.36
N THR A 355 -13.17 5.15 17.06
CA THR A 355 -13.67 4.15 16.10
C THR A 355 -12.66 3.05 15.79
N TYR A 356 -11.37 3.39 15.66
CA TYR A 356 -10.35 2.45 15.21
C TYR A 356 -9.43 1.99 16.35
N LEU A 357 -8.97 2.90 17.21
CA LEU A 357 -8.08 2.56 18.33
C LEU A 357 -8.82 2.37 19.65
N TYR A 358 -10.16 2.26 19.63
CA TYR A 358 -11.00 2.00 20.80
C TYR A 358 -10.71 2.93 21.98
N LEU A 359 -10.44 4.22 21.70
CA LEU A 359 -10.38 5.25 22.75
C LEU A 359 -11.77 5.33 23.41
N GLU A 360 -11.82 5.14 24.71
CA GLU A 360 -13.07 5.10 25.47
C GLU A 360 -13.65 6.48 25.66
N ASP A 361 -14.99 6.56 25.75
CA ASP A 361 -15.72 7.82 25.83
C ASP A 361 -15.31 8.70 27.02
N GLY A 362 -14.85 8.10 28.13
CA GLY A 362 -14.36 8.82 29.30
C GLY A 362 -13.01 9.54 29.12
N TYR A 363 -12.29 9.30 28.02
CA TYR A 363 -11.02 9.97 27.68
C TYR A 363 -11.14 10.82 26.41
N ILE A 364 -12.36 11.09 25.95
CA ILE A 364 -12.59 11.94 24.78
C ILE A 364 -12.82 13.37 25.28
N PRO A 365 -11.84 14.29 25.13
CA PRO A 365 -11.90 15.61 25.77
C PRO A 365 -12.96 16.55 25.19
N PHE A 366 -13.52 16.18 24.03
CA PHE A 366 -14.58 16.95 23.39
C PHE A 366 -15.32 16.12 22.34
N ALA A 367 -16.59 16.47 22.12
CA ALA A 367 -17.47 15.79 21.18
C ALA A 367 -16.78 15.52 19.83
N SER A 368 -16.72 14.26 19.43
CA SER A 368 -16.10 13.85 18.17
C SER A 368 -16.86 14.44 16.97
N LEU A 369 -16.22 14.45 15.79
CA LEU A 369 -16.82 14.97 14.55
C LEU A 369 -16.67 13.95 13.43
N ASN A 370 -17.79 13.31 13.06
CA ASN A 370 -17.90 12.47 11.88
C ASN A 370 -18.52 13.24 10.72
N ASP A 371 -17.68 13.86 9.88
CA ASP A 371 -18.13 14.56 8.68
C ASP A 371 -17.48 14.00 7.41
N LYS A 372 -17.87 14.52 6.24
CA LYS A 372 -17.33 14.09 4.94
C LYS A 372 -15.79 14.20 4.84
N LYS A 373 -15.13 14.98 5.71
CA LYS A 373 -13.67 15.15 5.70
C LYS A 373 -12.94 14.08 6.53
N VAL A 374 -13.64 13.25 7.30
CA VAL A 374 -13.04 12.09 7.98
C VAL A 374 -12.59 11.02 7.00
N ARG A 375 -13.40 10.73 5.98
CA ARG A 375 -13.10 9.69 4.98
C ARG A 375 -11.74 9.91 4.28
N PRO A 376 -11.39 11.11 3.78
CA PRO A 376 -10.05 11.38 3.26
C PRO A 376 -8.91 11.17 4.26
N ILE A 377 -9.12 11.44 5.55
CA ILE A 377 -8.11 11.22 6.60
C ILE A 377 -7.88 9.71 6.76
N ILE A 378 -8.96 8.94 6.85
CA ILE A 378 -8.91 7.47 6.91
C ILE A 378 -8.26 6.92 5.63
N GLU A 379 -8.63 7.42 4.46
CA GLU A 379 -8.01 7.02 3.18
C GLU A 379 -6.54 7.43 3.11
N CYS A 380 -6.10 8.49 3.78
CA CYS A 380 -4.68 8.85 3.89
C CYS A 380 -3.93 7.88 4.81
N ILE A 381 -4.54 7.47 5.92
CA ILE A 381 -3.95 6.52 6.87
C ILE A 381 -3.90 5.11 6.25
N ILE A 382 -4.97 4.69 5.57
CA ILE A 382 -5.18 3.33 5.07
C ILE A 382 -4.76 3.15 3.59
N ASN A 383 -4.61 4.25 2.84
CA ASN A 383 -4.22 4.37 1.43
C ASN A 383 -4.25 3.08 0.59
N LYS A 384 -5.46 2.67 0.20
CA LYS A 384 -5.73 1.42 -0.53
C LYS A 384 -5.28 1.39 -1.99
N ASN A 385 -4.96 2.54 -2.60
CA ASN A 385 -4.82 2.65 -4.06
C ASN A 385 -3.55 3.38 -4.56
N LYS A 386 -2.70 3.95 -3.69
CA LYS A 386 -1.51 4.70 -4.14
C LYS A 386 -0.18 4.16 -3.59
N TYR A 387 -0.14 2.93 -3.11
CA TYR A 387 1.10 2.25 -2.69
C TYR A 387 1.52 1.18 -3.70
#